data_AF-A0A162CNB2-F1
#
_entry.id   AF-A0A162CNB2-F1
#
_cell.length_a   1.000
_cell.length_b   1.000
_cell.length_c   1.000
_cell.angle_alpha   90.00
_cell.angle_beta   90.00
_cell.angle_gamma   90.00
#
_symmetry.space_group_name_H-M   'P 1'
#
loop_
_entity.id
_entity.type
_entity.pdbx_description
1 polymer ?
#
loop_
_entity_poly.entity_id
_entity_poly.type
_entity_poly.pdbx_seq_one_letter_code
_entity_poly.pdbx_strand_id
1 'polypeptide(L)'
;MASITTQTITQPETISFKNAQITVEDIIPTPGEPDIPLPPPSKNPVDILDVDKGTPDNHVPRDPRLIRLTGVHPFNVEPPLTALYKEGFLTSPELFYAVYSFISGALP
;
A
#
# COMPACT_ATOMS: atom_id res chain seq x y z
N MET A 1 6.78 -29.09 25.37
CA MET A 1 7.46 -27.97 24.68
C MET A 1 8.09 -28.56 23.42
N ALA A 2 7.71 -28.12 22.22
CA ALA A 2 8.22 -28.68 20.97
C ALA A 2 9.31 -27.74 20.41
N SER A 3 10.50 -28.27 20.20
CA SER A 3 11.61 -27.54 19.59
C SER A 3 11.61 -27.79 18.09
N ILE A 4 11.58 -26.72 17.29
CA ILE A 4 11.66 -26.79 15.83
C ILE A 4 13.12 -26.55 15.44
N THR A 5 13.75 -27.52 14.80
CA THR A 5 15.13 -27.41 14.32
C THR A 5 15.11 -27.18 12.81
N THR A 6 15.59 -26.02 12.36
CA THR A 6 15.77 -25.72 10.94
C THR A 6 17.13 -26.26 10.47
N GLN A 7 17.14 -27.01 9.38
CA GLN A 7 18.36 -27.46 8.71
C GLN A 7 18.53 -26.72 7.38
N THR A 8 19.69 -26.08 7.19
CA THR A 8 20.10 -25.48 5.91
C THR A 8 20.56 -26.60 4.99
N ILE A 9 19.95 -26.71 3.80
CA ILE A 9 20.32 -27.68 2.77
C ILE A 9 21.55 -27.12 2.03
N THR A 10 22.71 -27.77 2.19
CA THR A 10 24.02 -27.36 1.65
C THR A 10 24.43 -28.18 0.42
N GLN A 11 23.49 -28.55 -0.46
CA GLN A 11 23.85 -29.25 -1.70
C GLN A 11 23.04 -28.72 -2.89
N PRO A 12 23.69 -28.36 -4.01
CA PRO A 12 22.98 -27.94 -5.22
C PRO A 12 22.38 -29.17 -5.90
N GLU A 13 21.06 -29.26 -5.93
CA GLU A 13 20.36 -30.23 -6.76
C GLU A 13 20.37 -29.77 -8.23
N THR A 14 20.90 -30.62 -9.11
CA THR A 14 20.91 -30.39 -10.56
C THR A 14 19.49 -30.52 -11.11
N ILE A 15 18.84 -29.39 -11.38
CA ILE A 15 17.53 -29.37 -12.05
C ILE A 15 17.76 -29.46 -13.56
N SER A 16 17.51 -30.63 -14.14
CA SER A 16 17.67 -30.87 -15.58
C SER A 16 16.44 -30.37 -16.33
N PHE A 17 16.58 -29.29 -17.08
CA PHE A 17 15.58 -28.83 -18.05
C PHE A 17 15.98 -29.29 -19.45
N LYS A 18 15.08 -30.01 -20.12
CA LYS A 18 15.29 -30.49 -21.48
C LYS A 18 15.43 -29.28 -22.43
N ASN A 19 16.63 -29.15 -22.98
CA ASN A 19 16.98 -28.42 -24.21
C ASN A 19 17.35 -26.92 -24.10
N ALA A 20 18.04 -26.51 -23.04
CA ALA A 20 18.88 -25.30 -23.10
C ALA A 20 20.07 -25.41 -22.14
N GLN A 21 21.28 -25.27 -22.66
CA GLN A 21 22.51 -25.23 -21.87
C GLN A 21 22.71 -23.77 -21.45
N ILE A 22 22.40 -23.44 -20.20
CA ILE A 22 22.64 -22.10 -19.64
C ILE A 22 24.03 -22.13 -19.01
N THR A 23 24.96 -21.34 -19.56
CA THR A 23 26.29 -21.15 -18.97
C THR A 23 26.14 -20.34 -17.68
N VAL A 24 26.70 -20.86 -16.58
CA VAL A 24 26.49 -20.37 -15.20
C VAL A 24 27.07 -18.96 -14.96
N GLU A 25 27.80 -18.41 -15.92
CA GLU A 25 28.41 -17.08 -15.84
C GLU A 25 27.43 -15.93 -16.14
N ASP A 26 26.24 -16.21 -16.69
CA ASP A 26 25.22 -15.19 -17.01
C ASP A 26 24.15 -14.98 -15.93
N ILE A 27 24.19 -15.67 -14.77
CA ILE A 27 23.08 -15.69 -13.78
C ILE A 27 23.41 -15.04 -12.44
N ILE A 28 24.43 -14.18 -12.38
CA ILE A 28 24.54 -13.28 -11.22
C ILE A 28 24.65 -11.88 -11.79
N PRO A 29 23.51 -11.23 -12.14
CA PRO A 29 23.51 -9.78 -11.99
C PRO A 29 23.97 -9.57 -10.55
N THR A 30 25.04 -8.79 -10.35
CA THR A 30 25.28 -8.13 -9.06
C THR A 30 23.90 -7.74 -8.51
N PRO A 31 23.55 -7.99 -7.24
CA PRO A 31 22.29 -7.49 -6.70
C PRO A 31 22.31 -5.96 -6.80
N GLY A 32 22.03 -5.44 -7.99
CA GLY A 32 21.73 -4.06 -8.27
C GLY A 32 20.45 -3.87 -7.51
N GLU A 33 20.50 -2.93 -6.59
CA GLU A 33 19.33 -2.56 -5.81
C GLU A 33 18.15 -2.42 -6.77
N PRO A 34 16.99 -3.02 -6.47
CA PRO A 34 15.83 -2.87 -7.33
C PRO A 34 15.60 -1.38 -7.55
N ASP A 35 15.52 -0.97 -8.83
CA ASP A 35 15.31 0.43 -9.22
C ASP A 35 13.87 0.83 -8.84
N ILE A 36 13.70 1.21 -7.56
CA ILE A 36 12.44 1.65 -6.99
C ILE A 36 12.32 3.17 -7.14
N PRO A 37 11.22 3.69 -7.71
CA PRO A 37 11.04 5.13 -7.82
C PRO A 37 10.94 5.75 -6.42
N LEU A 38 11.49 6.96 -6.29
CA LEU A 38 11.29 7.75 -5.08
C LEU A 38 9.79 8.01 -4.85
N PRO A 39 9.34 8.11 -3.59
CA PRO A 39 7.95 8.43 -3.30
C PRO A 39 7.57 9.77 -3.94
N PRO A 40 6.33 9.90 -4.45
CA PRO A 40 5.84 11.17 -4.95
C PRO A 40 5.91 12.24 -3.86
N PRO A 41 6.13 13.51 -4.23
CA PRO A 41 6.01 14.63 -3.31
C PRO A 41 4.59 14.68 -2.72
N SER A 42 4.47 14.56 -1.39
CA SER A 42 3.17 14.61 -0.72
C SER A 42 2.85 16.02 -0.20
N LYS A 43 1.58 16.40 -0.25
CA LYS A 43 1.04 17.62 0.33
C LYS A 43 -0.08 17.28 1.29
N ASN A 44 0.31 17.01 2.53
CA ASN A 44 -0.66 16.70 3.57
C ASN A 44 -1.69 17.84 3.72
N PRO A 45 -3.00 17.54 3.60
CA PRO A 45 -4.03 18.52 3.88
C PRO A 45 -3.92 18.93 5.34
N VAL A 46 -3.99 20.24 5.59
CA VAL A 46 -3.88 20.83 6.94
C VAL A 46 -5.27 21.17 7.48
N ASP A 47 -6.19 21.52 6.60
CA ASP A 47 -7.51 22.00 6.97
C ASP A 47 -8.54 20.87 7.03
N ILE A 48 -9.42 20.93 8.03
CA ILE A 48 -10.60 20.07 8.14
C ILE A 48 -11.69 20.65 7.25
N LEU A 49 -12.25 19.80 6.37
CA LEU A 49 -13.32 20.21 5.48
C LEU A 49 -14.58 20.56 6.29
N ASP A 50 -15.33 21.57 5.85
CA ASP A 50 -16.53 22.04 6.56
C ASP A 50 -17.56 20.93 6.80
N VAL A 51 -17.68 20.00 5.85
CA VAL A 51 -18.58 18.85 5.94
C VAL A 51 -18.20 17.88 7.06
N ASP A 52 -16.92 17.79 7.41
CA ASP A 52 -16.42 16.85 8.42
C ASP A 52 -16.44 17.46 9.83
N LYS A 53 -16.62 18.78 9.97
CA LYS A 53 -16.65 19.47 11.29
C LYS A 53 -17.76 18.95 12.23
N GLY A 54 -18.86 18.48 11.65
CA GLY A 54 -20.02 17.95 12.39
C GLY A 54 -19.96 16.44 12.68
N THR A 55 -18.89 15.75 12.28
CA THR A 55 -18.76 14.30 12.47
C THR A 55 -17.74 13.96 13.55
N PRO A 56 -17.74 12.72 14.07
CA PRO A 56 -16.68 12.23 14.95
C PRO A 56 -15.28 12.31 14.32
N ASP A 57 -15.22 12.44 13.00
CA ASP A 57 -13.98 12.51 12.23
C ASP A 57 -13.46 13.95 12.02
N ASN A 58 -13.95 14.92 12.81
CA ASN A 58 -13.61 16.35 12.73
C ASN A 58 -12.15 16.71 13.06
N HIS A 59 -11.29 15.74 13.32
CA HIS A 59 -9.87 15.91 13.66
C HIS A 59 -8.95 15.47 12.51
N VAL A 60 -9.51 14.90 11.44
CA VAL A 60 -8.75 14.36 10.31
C VAL A 60 -8.87 15.32 9.12
N PRO A 61 -7.81 16.08 8.79
CA PRO A 61 -7.79 16.88 7.57
C PRO A 61 -7.69 15.98 6.34
N ARG A 62 -8.37 16.36 5.25
CA ARG A 62 -8.62 15.48 4.11
C ARG A 62 -8.52 16.21 2.79
N ASP A 63 -8.18 15.47 1.76
CA ASP A 63 -8.21 15.99 0.41
C ASP A 63 -9.67 16.08 -0.11
N PRO A 64 -10.14 17.27 -0.53
CA PRO A 64 -11.50 17.47 -1.02
C PRO A 64 -11.80 16.72 -2.33
N ARG A 65 -10.78 16.23 -3.04
CA ARG A 65 -10.92 15.46 -4.28
C ARG A 65 -11.39 14.02 -4.04
N LEU A 66 -11.26 13.50 -2.82
CA LEU A 66 -11.66 12.14 -2.48
C LEU A 66 -13.17 11.95 -2.62
N ILE A 67 -13.57 10.85 -3.23
CA ILE A 67 -14.96 10.51 -3.52
C ILE A 67 -15.52 9.76 -2.31
N ARG A 68 -16.61 10.28 -1.72
CA ARG A 68 -17.30 9.67 -0.56
C ARG A 68 -18.28 8.60 -1.02
N LEU A 69 -18.09 7.37 -0.53
CA LEU A 69 -18.89 6.20 -0.87
C LEU A 69 -20.10 6.00 0.07
N THR A 70 -20.02 6.49 1.30
CA THR A 70 -21.04 6.31 2.36
C THR A 70 -21.62 7.62 2.89
N GLY A 71 -21.50 8.72 2.14
CA GLY A 71 -21.84 10.06 2.64
C GLY A 71 -20.73 10.65 3.51
N VAL A 72 -21.09 11.44 4.52
CA VAL A 72 -20.09 12.18 5.33
C VAL A 72 -19.38 11.27 6.35
N HIS A 73 -20.12 10.38 7.01
CA HIS A 73 -19.62 9.46 8.02
C HIS A 73 -20.45 8.16 8.00
N PRO A 74 -19.85 6.96 8.14
CA PRO A 74 -18.42 6.65 8.31
C PRO A 74 -17.56 7.07 7.11
N PHE A 75 -16.27 7.30 7.34
CA PHE A 75 -15.37 7.85 6.32
C PHE A 75 -14.92 6.79 5.29
N ASN A 76 -15.80 6.40 4.36
CA ASN A 76 -15.40 5.52 3.25
C ASN A 76 -15.18 6.35 1.99
N VAL A 77 -13.94 6.37 1.50
CA VAL A 77 -13.55 7.15 0.34
C VAL A 77 -12.59 6.42 -0.59
N GLU A 78 -12.65 6.81 -1.85
CA GLU A 78 -11.70 6.41 -2.89
C GLU A 78 -11.18 7.63 -3.66
N PRO A 79 -9.94 7.61 -4.18
CA PRO A 79 -9.44 8.66 -5.04
C PRO A 79 -10.08 8.60 -6.44
N PRO A 80 -10.18 9.74 -7.16
CA PRO A 80 -10.52 9.72 -8.58
C PRO A 80 -9.51 8.90 -9.38
N LEU A 81 -9.99 7.99 -10.23
CA LEU A 81 -9.14 7.05 -10.99
C LEU A 81 -8.01 7.74 -11.76
N THR A 82 -8.32 8.86 -12.43
CA THR A 82 -7.30 9.62 -13.19
C THR A 82 -6.23 10.22 -12.29
N ALA A 83 -6.57 10.65 -11.08
CA ALA A 83 -5.60 11.19 -10.13
C ALA A 83 -4.71 10.07 -9.58
N LEU A 84 -5.32 8.95 -9.18
CA LEU A 84 -4.60 7.77 -8.70
C LEU A 84 -3.61 7.23 -9.75
N TYR A 85 -4.03 7.11 -11.00
CA TYR A 85 -3.18 6.58 -12.07
C TYR A 85 -1.96 7.48 -12.34
N LYS A 86 -2.08 8.79 -12.11
CA LYS A 86 -0.99 9.75 -12.32
C LYS A 86 0.11 9.68 -11.25
N GLU A 87 -0.20 9.15 -10.07
CA GLU A 87 0.80 8.95 -9.00
C GLU A 87 1.78 7.81 -9.34
N GLY A 88 1.42 6.92 -10.26
CA GLY A 88 2.27 5.80 -10.66
C GLY A 88 2.30 4.70 -9.60
N PHE A 89 3.50 4.22 -9.27
CA PHE A 89 3.66 3.03 -8.43
C PHE A 89 3.41 3.31 -6.94
N LEU A 90 3.82 4.47 -6.44
CA LEU A 90 3.65 4.87 -5.04
C LEU A 90 2.58 5.95 -4.97
N THR A 91 1.56 5.74 -4.13
CA THR A 91 0.47 6.71 -3.97
C THR A 91 0.76 7.65 -2.81
N SER A 92 0.59 8.96 -3.04
CA SER A 92 0.65 9.95 -1.97
C SER A 92 -0.42 9.70 -0.90
N PRO A 93 -0.14 9.93 0.40
CA PRO A 93 -1.10 9.68 1.49
C PRO A 93 -2.44 10.42 1.35
N GLU A 94 -2.44 11.58 0.70
CA GLU A 94 -3.62 12.41 0.44
C GLU A 94 -4.63 11.78 -0.53
N LEU A 95 -4.18 10.86 -1.39
CA LEU A 95 -4.99 10.15 -2.39
C LEU A 95 -5.19 8.67 -2.03
N PHE A 96 -4.84 8.25 -0.82
CA PHE A 96 -5.03 6.87 -0.40
C PHE A 96 -6.51 6.58 -0.11
N TYR A 97 -6.95 5.36 -0.41
CA TYR A 97 -8.32 4.92 -0.09
C TYR A 97 -8.48 4.76 1.44
N ALA A 98 -9.68 5.01 1.96
CA ALA A 98 -9.98 4.80 3.38
C ALA A 98 -11.32 4.09 3.53
N VAL A 99 -11.37 3.11 4.44
CA VAL A 99 -12.57 2.33 4.76
C VAL A 99 -12.67 2.20 6.27
N TYR A 100 -13.68 2.85 6.84
CA TYR A 100 -14.05 2.77 8.24
C TYR A 100 -15.38 2.04 8.40
N SER A 101 -15.49 1.26 9.46
CA SER A 101 -16.73 0.58 9.82
C SER A 101 -17.38 1.27 11.01
N PHE A 102 -18.71 1.27 11.03
CA PHE A 102 -19.46 1.74 12.18
C PHE A 102 -19.39 0.69 13.30
N ILE A 103 -18.74 1.02 14.41
CA ILE A 103 -18.78 0.21 15.63
C ILE A 103 -20.05 0.58 16.40
N SER A 104 -21.12 -0.19 16.19
CA SER A 104 -22.34 -0.08 16.98
C SER A 104 -22.09 -0.64 18.38
N GLY A 105 -21.66 0.20 19.32
CA GLY A 105 -21.59 -0.19 20.72
C GLY A 105 -20.77 0.76 21.60
N ALA A 106 -21.43 1.77 22.16
CA ALA A 106 -21.21 2.27 23.53
C ALA A 106 -22.13 3.50 23.78
N LEU A 107 -23.34 3.24 24.25
CA LEU A 107 -24.07 4.18 25.10
C LEU A 107 -24.17 3.51 26.47
N PRO A 108 -23.51 4.01 27.52
CA PRO A 108 -24.05 3.89 28.88
C PRO A 108 -25.21 4.88 29.07
#